data_AF-A0A9X1XE31-F1
#
_entry.id   AF-A0A9X1XE31-F1
#
_cell.length_a   1.000
_cell.length_b   1.000
_cell.length_c   1.000
_cell.angle_alpha   90.00
_cell.angle_beta   90.00
_cell.angle_gamma   90.00
#
_symmetry.space_group_name_H-M   'P 1'
#
loop_
_entity.id
_entity.type
_entity.pdbx_description
1 polymer ?
#
loop_
_entity_poly.entity_id
_entity_poly.type
_entity_poly.pdbx_seq_one_letter_code
_entity_poly.pdbx_strand_id
1 'polypeptide(L)'
;MAKAIKQIKKQIHTREEVQEEAVSGIVNELANNSEAILTMIGIVKNLHEMGALDTLSALIEKRNDVGVIAVQQLNKPEMHKTIKNGINAFNFLGTLNPDQLKTMLSGLSKGLERAAESVEKQEKPSLWELGKRMRNPETRATMSMMTEFLQGMGEGISDVPRHNK
;
A
#
# COMPACT_ATOMS: atom_id res chain seq x y z
N MET A 1 7.43 55.53 46.67
CA MET A 1 7.37 54.08 46.95
C MET A 1 6.03 53.55 46.45
N ALA A 2 6.01 52.71 45.42
CA ALA A 2 4.79 52.02 44.96
C ALA A 2 4.80 50.57 45.46
N LYS A 3 3.70 50.14 46.11
CA LYS A 3 3.55 48.79 46.68
C LYS A 3 3.31 47.77 45.57
N ALA A 4 3.90 46.58 45.74
CA ALA A 4 3.81 45.47 44.80
C ALA A 4 2.38 44.95 44.62
N ILE A 5 1.94 44.81 43.38
CA ILE A 5 0.71 44.11 43.01
C ILE A 5 1.06 42.63 42.85
N LYS A 6 0.64 41.80 43.82
CA LYS A 6 0.64 40.34 43.67
C LYS A 6 -0.75 39.81 44.02
N GLN A 7 -1.66 39.89 43.06
CA GLN A 7 -2.85 39.05 43.05
C GLN A 7 -2.93 38.36 41.70
N ILE A 8 -2.31 37.18 41.62
CA ILE A 8 -2.58 36.24 40.54
C ILE A 8 -3.90 35.56 40.90
N LYS A 9 -5.00 36.00 40.29
CA LYS A 9 -6.28 35.27 40.35
C LYS A 9 -6.12 33.98 39.56
N LYS A 10 -5.93 32.86 40.26
CA LYS A 10 -5.97 31.52 39.67
C LYS A 10 -7.41 31.21 39.29
N GLN A 11 -7.74 31.30 37.99
CA GLN A 11 -9.02 30.83 37.47
C GLN A 11 -9.07 29.30 37.59
N ILE A 12 -9.83 28.82 38.57
CA ILE A 12 -10.14 27.39 38.69
C ILE A 12 -11.34 27.16 37.77
N HIS A 13 -11.06 26.63 36.58
CA HIS A 13 -12.12 26.28 35.62
C HIS A 13 -12.96 25.15 36.22
N THR A 14 -14.28 25.33 36.23
CA THR A 14 -15.20 24.31 36.73
C THR A 14 -15.27 23.13 35.74
N ARG A 15 -15.65 21.94 36.21
CA ARG A 15 -15.74 20.74 35.34
C ARG A 15 -16.74 20.89 34.19
N GLU A 16 -17.72 21.78 34.33
CA GLU A 16 -18.69 22.11 33.28
C GLU A 16 -18.06 23.03 32.22
N GLU A 17 -17.36 24.10 32.61
CA GLU A 17 -16.65 24.99 31.68
C GLU A 17 -15.56 24.25 30.87
N VAL A 18 -14.83 23.33 31.50
CA VAL A 18 -13.83 22.49 30.79
C VAL A 18 -14.48 21.53 29.80
N GLN A 19 -15.67 21.01 30.12
CA GLN A 19 -16.41 20.15 29.19
C GLN A 19 -16.99 20.94 28.03
N GLU A 20 -17.57 22.11 28.28
CA GLU A 20 -18.10 22.98 27.22
C GLU A 20 -16.99 23.45 26.27
N GLU A 21 -15.83 23.81 26.79
CA GLU A 21 -14.68 24.21 25.97
C GLU A 21 -14.11 23.03 25.17
N ALA A 22 -14.04 21.83 25.76
CA ALA A 22 -13.61 20.63 25.05
C ALA A 22 -14.59 20.21 23.94
N VAL A 23 -15.90 20.27 24.21
CA VAL A 23 -16.95 19.99 23.22
C VAL A 23 -16.90 21.02 22.09
N SER A 24 -16.78 22.30 22.41
CA SER A 24 -16.64 23.38 21.43
C SER A 24 -15.38 23.22 20.57
N GLY A 25 -14.26 22.84 21.18
CA GLY A 25 -13.01 22.53 20.47
C GLY A 25 -13.17 21.36 19.50
N ILE A 26 -13.80 20.27 19.93
CA ILE A 26 -14.08 19.12 19.07
C ILE A 26 -15.04 19.51 17.94
N VAL A 27 -16.11 20.26 18.22
CA VAL A 27 -17.07 20.72 17.20
C VAL A 27 -16.40 21.61 16.16
N ASN A 28 -15.52 22.52 16.57
CA ASN A 28 -14.76 23.37 15.65
C ASN A 28 -13.80 22.55 14.78
N GLU A 29 -13.09 21.59 15.35
CA GLU A 29 -12.18 20.73 14.59
C GLU A 29 -12.96 19.84 13.60
N LEU A 30 -14.12 19.33 14.00
CA LEU A 30 -15.01 18.56 13.13
C LEU A 30 -15.61 19.44 12.02
N ALA A 31 -15.98 20.69 12.31
CA ALA A 31 -16.51 21.63 11.32
C ALA A 31 -15.45 21.99 10.26
N ASN A 32 -14.22 22.25 10.71
CA ASN A 32 -13.08 22.58 9.83
C ASN A 32 -12.67 21.39 8.93
N ASN A 33 -12.94 20.15 9.36
CA ASN A 33 -12.61 18.93 8.62
C ASN A 33 -13.87 18.18 8.11
N SER A 34 -14.98 18.89 7.97
CA SER A 34 -16.31 18.30 7.70
C SER A 34 -16.35 17.38 6.46
N GLU A 35 -15.65 17.75 5.38
CA GLU A 35 -15.60 16.94 4.15
C GLU A 35 -14.87 15.59 4.34
N ALA A 36 -13.74 15.60 5.05
CA ALA A 36 -12.99 14.38 5.36
C ALA A 36 -13.78 13.45 6.30
N ILE A 37 -14.52 14.03 7.25
CA ILE A 37 -15.38 13.29 8.17
C ILE A 37 -16.56 12.67 7.43
N LEU A 38 -17.24 13.41 6.56
CA LEU A 38 -18.33 12.89 5.74
C LEU A 38 -17.84 11.76 4.83
N THR A 39 -16.64 11.88 4.28
CA THR A 39 -16.00 10.83 3.48
C THR A 39 -15.73 9.58 4.32
N MET A 40 -15.16 9.73 5.53
CA MET A 40 -14.96 8.61 6.46
C MET A 40 -16.27 7.94 6.85
N ILE A 41 -17.32 8.73 7.15
CA ILE A 41 -18.66 8.21 7.45
C ILE A 41 -19.18 7.41 6.25
N GLY A 42 -18.98 7.90 5.02
CA GLY A 42 -19.34 7.19 3.79
C GLY A 42 -18.59 5.85 3.64
N ILE A 43 -17.29 5.82 3.92
CA ILE A 43 -16.48 4.59 3.89
C ILE A 43 -16.97 3.60 4.95
N VAL A 44 -17.15 4.06 6.18
CA VAL A 44 -17.66 3.23 7.29
C VAL A 44 -19.05 2.68 6.96
N LYS A 45 -19.92 3.50 6.37
CA LYS A 45 -21.25 3.08 5.92
C LYS A 45 -21.16 2.02 4.84
N ASN A 46 -20.35 2.22 3.80
CA ASN A 46 -20.16 1.23 2.73
C ASN A 46 -19.61 -0.10 3.30
N LEU A 47 -18.64 -0.03 4.21
CA LEU A 47 -18.08 -1.20 4.90
C LEU A 47 -19.11 -1.90 5.79
N HIS A 48 -20.03 -1.16 6.39
CA HIS A 48 -21.14 -1.73 7.15
C HIS A 48 -22.15 -2.42 6.24
N GLU A 49 -22.61 -1.75 5.18
CA GLU A 49 -23.61 -2.26 4.23
C GLU A 49 -23.14 -3.53 3.50
N MET A 50 -21.85 -3.65 3.21
CA MET A 50 -21.28 -4.86 2.63
C MET A 50 -20.97 -5.96 3.66
N GLY A 51 -21.32 -5.77 4.94
CA GLY A 51 -21.09 -6.72 6.02
C GLY A 51 -19.63 -6.86 6.48
N ALA A 52 -18.73 -5.99 6.00
CA ALA A 52 -17.31 -6.05 6.35
C ALA A 52 -17.08 -5.67 7.82
N LEU A 53 -17.78 -4.66 8.35
CA LEU A 53 -17.68 -4.29 9.77
C LEU A 53 -18.20 -5.39 10.69
N ASP A 54 -19.27 -6.08 10.31
CA ASP A 54 -19.83 -7.18 11.09
C ASP A 54 -18.90 -8.39 11.07
N THR A 55 -18.32 -8.68 9.91
CA THR A 55 -17.28 -9.72 9.77
C THR A 55 -16.06 -9.40 10.63
N LEU A 56 -15.55 -8.17 10.59
CA LEU A 56 -14.45 -7.71 11.43
C LEU A 56 -14.79 -7.82 12.92
N SER A 57 -15.99 -7.42 13.31
CA SER A 57 -16.46 -7.49 14.70
C SER A 57 -16.57 -8.93 15.17
N ALA A 58 -17.13 -9.83 14.37
CA ALA A 58 -17.22 -11.26 14.66
C ALA A 58 -15.83 -11.92 14.76
N LEU A 59 -14.87 -11.50 13.95
CA LEU A 59 -13.47 -11.95 14.03
C LEU A 59 -12.81 -11.50 15.34
N ILE A 60 -13.05 -10.26 15.78
CA ILE A 60 -12.52 -9.71 17.04
C ILE A 60 -13.16 -10.38 18.26
N GLU A 61 -14.47 -10.63 18.20
CA GLU A 61 -15.21 -11.32 19.26
C GLU A 61 -14.72 -12.76 19.41
N LYS A 62 -14.48 -13.46 18.29
CA LYS A 62 -13.93 -14.81 18.25
C LYS A 62 -12.40 -14.85 18.13
N ARG A 63 -11.69 -13.78 18.52
CA ARG A 63 -10.24 -13.63 18.34
C ARG A 63 -9.43 -14.79 18.88
N ASN A 64 -9.85 -15.37 20.00
CA ASN A 64 -9.12 -16.46 20.65
C ASN A 64 -9.29 -17.76 19.85
N ASP A 65 -10.52 -18.12 19.47
CA ASP A 65 -10.79 -19.37 18.76
C ASP A 65 -10.27 -19.33 17.32
N VAL A 66 -10.58 -18.25 16.59
CA VAL A 66 -10.15 -18.09 15.19
C VAL A 66 -8.65 -17.83 15.11
N GLY A 67 -8.11 -17.02 16.02
CA GLY A 67 -6.68 -16.71 16.07
C GLY A 67 -5.83 -17.94 16.39
N VAL A 68 -6.24 -18.74 17.39
CA VAL A 68 -5.51 -19.98 17.75
C VAL A 68 -5.55 -20.98 16.61
N ILE A 69 -6.72 -21.19 15.98
CA ILE A 69 -6.84 -22.13 14.84
C ILE A 69 -6.02 -21.64 13.64
N ALA A 70 -6.07 -20.35 13.31
CA ALA A 70 -5.31 -19.77 12.22
C ALA A 70 -3.79 -19.88 12.47
N VAL A 71 -3.32 -19.55 13.66
CA VAL A 71 -1.90 -19.67 14.03
C VAL A 71 -1.46 -21.13 14.02
N GLN A 72 -2.27 -22.05 14.54
CA GLN A 72 -1.96 -23.49 14.48
C GLN A 72 -1.89 -24.00 13.04
N GLN A 73 -2.81 -23.55 12.17
CA GLN A 73 -2.83 -23.92 10.76
C GLN A 73 -1.62 -23.38 10.00
N LEU A 74 -1.20 -22.15 10.31
CA LEU A 74 0.00 -21.52 9.75
C LEU A 74 1.28 -22.13 10.32
N ASN A 75 1.25 -22.62 11.56
CA ASN A 75 2.39 -23.28 12.20
C ASN A 75 2.57 -24.75 11.78
N LYS A 76 1.69 -25.25 10.91
CA LYS A 76 1.85 -26.57 10.30
C LYS A 76 3.16 -26.63 9.48
N PRO A 77 3.94 -27.73 9.54
CA PRO A 77 5.20 -27.86 8.80
C PRO A 77 5.07 -27.60 7.30
N GLU A 78 3.92 -27.94 6.71
CA GLU A 78 3.60 -27.70 5.30
C GLU A 78 3.54 -26.20 4.97
N MET A 79 3.18 -25.36 5.95
CA MET A 79 3.06 -23.90 5.79
C MET A 79 4.36 -23.14 6.06
N HIS A 80 5.33 -23.75 6.75
CA HIS A 80 6.60 -23.08 7.06
C HIS A 80 7.32 -22.57 5.82
N LYS A 81 7.37 -23.36 4.74
CA LYS A 81 8.01 -22.96 3.47
C LYS A 81 7.23 -21.83 2.79
N THR A 82 5.90 -21.92 2.75
CA THR A 82 5.05 -20.89 2.15
C THR A 82 5.18 -19.56 2.88
N ILE A 83 5.12 -19.58 4.22
CA ILE A 83 5.27 -18.40 5.06
C ILE A 83 6.67 -17.81 4.87
N LYS A 84 7.72 -18.64 4.91
CA LYS A 84 9.09 -18.19 4.70
C LYS A 84 9.27 -17.53 3.33
N ASN A 85 8.74 -18.14 2.27
CA ASN A 85 8.80 -17.57 0.92
C ASN A 85 7.98 -16.28 0.81
N GLY A 86 6.80 -16.21 1.44
CA GLY A 86 5.96 -15.02 1.48
C GLY A 86 6.64 -13.85 2.19
N ILE A 87 7.25 -14.09 3.35
CA ILE A 87 8.05 -13.09 4.08
C ILE A 87 9.25 -12.66 3.24
N ASN A 88 9.95 -13.60 2.59
CA ASN A 88 11.07 -13.26 1.72
C ASN A 88 10.64 -12.39 0.53
N ALA A 89 9.49 -12.70 -0.09
CA ALA A 89 8.94 -11.89 -1.17
C ALA A 89 8.53 -10.49 -0.69
N PHE A 90 7.92 -10.39 0.49
CA PHE A 90 7.58 -9.11 1.11
C PHE A 90 8.83 -8.28 1.42
N ASN A 91 9.85 -8.89 2.01
CA ASN A 91 11.13 -8.24 2.29
C ASN A 91 11.80 -7.78 0.99
N PHE A 92 11.82 -8.61 -0.05
CA PHE A 92 12.33 -8.23 -1.37
C PHE A 92 11.61 -6.99 -1.91
N LEU A 93 10.27 -6.96 -1.89
CA LEU A 93 9.50 -5.77 -2.29
C LEU A 93 9.89 -4.53 -1.48
N GLY A 94 10.13 -4.69 -0.18
CA GLY A 94 10.61 -3.62 0.70
C GLY A 94 12.02 -3.11 0.41
N THR A 95 12.88 -3.93 -0.23
CA THR A 95 14.22 -3.51 -0.65
C THR A 95 14.23 -2.74 -1.98
N LEU A 96 13.13 -2.77 -2.74
CA LEU A 96 13.06 -2.08 -4.03
C LEU A 96 12.99 -0.57 -3.81
N ASN A 97 13.70 0.19 -4.67
CA ASN A 97 13.57 1.63 -4.68
C ASN A 97 12.14 2.04 -5.13
N PRO A 98 11.40 2.85 -4.34
CA PRO A 98 10.02 3.21 -4.66
C PRO A 98 9.83 3.94 -5.99
N ASP A 99 10.77 4.81 -6.37
CA ASP A 99 10.70 5.59 -7.62
C ASP A 99 10.93 4.70 -8.84
N GLN A 100 11.85 3.74 -8.74
CA GLN A 100 12.08 2.72 -9.78
C GLN A 100 10.86 1.82 -9.94
N LEU A 101 10.29 1.34 -8.83
CA LEU A 101 9.08 0.51 -8.85
C LEU A 101 7.90 1.26 -9.49
N LYS A 102 7.67 2.52 -9.09
CA LYS A 102 6.64 3.38 -9.69
C LYS A 102 6.82 3.54 -11.20
N THR A 103 8.06 3.76 -11.64
CA THR A 103 8.40 3.92 -13.06
C THR A 103 8.11 2.62 -13.84
N MET A 104 8.50 1.47 -13.32
CA MET A 104 8.20 0.16 -13.92
C MET A 104 6.69 -0.10 -14.01
N LEU A 105 5.95 0.12 -12.93
CA LEU A 105 4.50 -0.06 -12.89
C LEU A 105 3.78 0.87 -13.87
N SER A 106 4.21 2.12 -13.99
CA SER A 106 3.68 3.06 -14.99
C SER A 106 3.95 2.59 -16.42
N GLY A 107 5.16 2.09 -16.69
CA GLY A 107 5.50 1.51 -17.98
C GLY A 107 4.63 0.30 -18.33
N LEU A 108 4.38 -0.59 -17.36
CA LEU A 108 3.49 -1.75 -17.52
C LEU A 108 2.05 -1.33 -17.83
N SER A 109 1.50 -0.35 -17.09
CA SER A 109 0.15 0.18 -17.35
C SER A 109 0.00 0.69 -18.77
N LYS A 110 0.95 1.53 -19.21
CA LYS A 110 0.97 2.08 -20.58
C LYS A 110 1.11 0.99 -21.64
N GLY A 111 1.87 -0.06 -21.34
CA GLY A 111 2.01 -1.23 -22.22
C GLY A 111 0.68 -1.98 -22.39
N LEU A 112 -0.03 -2.21 -21.29
CA LEU A 112 -1.36 -2.85 -21.28
C LEU A 112 -2.40 -2.01 -22.03
N GLU A 113 -2.43 -0.70 -21.81
CA GLU A 113 -3.30 0.23 -22.55
C GLU A 113 -3.05 0.16 -24.06
N ARG A 114 -1.78 0.26 -24.49
CA ARG A 114 -1.41 0.15 -25.92
C ARG A 114 -1.75 -1.20 -26.52
N ALA A 115 -1.63 -2.28 -25.74
CA ALA A 115 -2.00 -3.62 -26.18
C ALA A 115 -3.52 -3.74 -26.37
N ALA A 116 -4.31 -3.21 -25.43
CA ALA A 116 -5.77 -3.18 -25.53
C ALA A 116 -6.23 -2.37 -26.75
N GLU A 117 -5.68 -1.17 -26.97
CA GLU A 117 -5.99 -0.35 -28.15
C GLU A 117 -5.65 -1.05 -29.47
N SER A 118 -4.53 -1.77 -29.52
CA SER A 118 -4.11 -2.49 -30.73
C SER A 118 -5.08 -3.63 -31.07
N VAL A 119 -5.64 -4.29 -30.05
CA VAL A 119 -6.67 -5.34 -30.21
C VAL A 119 -7.99 -4.72 -30.66
N GLU A 120 -8.40 -3.60 -30.07
CA GLU A 120 -9.64 -2.89 -30.43
C GLU A 120 -9.62 -2.40 -31.88
N LYS A 121 -8.48 -1.85 -32.33
CA LYS A 121 -8.29 -1.37 -33.72
C LYS A 121 -8.09 -2.50 -34.74
N GLN A 122 -8.07 -3.77 -34.31
CA GLN A 122 -7.71 -4.94 -35.13
C GLN A 122 -6.40 -4.73 -35.92
N GLU A 123 -5.45 -3.99 -35.34
CA GLU A 123 -4.19 -3.68 -36.00
C GLU A 123 -3.35 -4.96 -36.10
N LYS A 124 -3.25 -5.50 -37.31
CA LYS A 124 -2.29 -6.56 -37.65
C LYS A 124 -1.09 -5.90 -38.35
N PRO A 125 -0.04 -5.50 -37.61
CA PRO A 125 1.11 -4.87 -38.23
C PRO A 125 1.78 -5.85 -39.21
N SER A 126 2.16 -5.35 -40.38
CA SER A 126 2.97 -6.12 -41.33
C SER A 126 4.36 -6.41 -40.76
N LEU A 127 5.05 -7.43 -41.29
CA LEU A 127 6.42 -7.77 -40.86
C LEU A 127 7.39 -6.58 -41.00
N TRP A 128 7.17 -5.71 -41.99
CA TRP A 128 7.94 -4.48 -42.18
C TRP A 128 7.67 -3.45 -41.08
N GLU A 129 6.40 -3.23 -40.74
CA GLU A 129 6.00 -2.33 -39.64
C GLU A 129 6.52 -2.82 -38.29
N LEU A 130 6.53 -4.14 -38.05
CA LEU A 130 7.15 -4.73 -36.86
C LEU A 130 8.66 -4.45 -36.81
N GLY A 131 9.36 -4.66 -37.92
CA GLY A 131 10.78 -4.33 -38.03
C GLY A 131 11.08 -2.84 -37.78
N LYS A 132 10.19 -1.95 -38.23
CA LYS A 132 10.28 -0.51 -37.95
C LYS A 132 10.04 -0.19 -36.48
N ARG A 133 9.00 -0.77 -35.87
CA ARG A 133 8.66 -0.63 -34.44
C ARG A 133 9.80 -1.10 -33.52
N MET A 134 10.56 -2.12 -33.92
CA MET A 134 11.75 -2.59 -33.21
C MET A 134 12.92 -1.60 -33.23
N ARG A 135 12.99 -0.71 -34.23
CA ARG A 135 14.05 0.32 -34.34
C ARG A 135 13.69 1.62 -33.62
N ASN A 136 12.47 1.75 -33.10
CA ASN A 136 12.05 2.90 -32.32
C ASN A 136 12.88 3.04 -31.03
N PRO A 137 13.20 4.27 -30.60
CA PRO A 137 14.05 4.52 -29.45
C PRO A 137 13.50 3.94 -28.15
N GLU A 138 12.18 3.97 -27.95
CA GLU A 138 11.53 3.42 -26.75
C GLU A 138 11.64 1.90 -26.70
N THR A 139 11.41 1.21 -27.82
CA THR A 139 11.54 -0.25 -27.91
C THR A 139 12.97 -0.69 -27.65
N ARG A 140 13.95 0.04 -28.20
CA ARG A 140 15.38 -0.23 -27.99
C ARG A 140 15.81 -0.02 -26.54
N ALA A 141 15.32 1.04 -25.90
CA ALA A 141 15.60 1.30 -24.48
C ALA A 141 15.10 0.14 -23.59
N THR A 142 13.88 -0.34 -23.82
CA THR A 142 13.32 -1.49 -23.08
C THR A 142 14.09 -2.78 -23.37
N MET A 143 14.50 -3.03 -24.62
CA MET A 143 15.34 -4.20 -24.95
C MET A 143 16.70 -4.15 -24.26
N SER A 144 17.33 -2.97 -24.20
CA SER A 144 18.58 -2.78 -23.47
C SER A 144 18.38 -3.05 -21.97
N MET A 145 17.34 -2.48 -21.37
CA MET A 145 16.99 -2.72 -19.97
C MET A 145 16.74 -4.20 -19.67
N MET A 146 16.00 -4.91 -20.53
CA MET A 146 15.78 -6.35 -20.38
C MET A 146 17.10 -7.12 -20.46
N THR A 147 18.02 -6.72 -21.34
CA THR A 147 19.33 -7.36 -21.48
C THR A 147 20.16 -7.19 -20.21
N GLU A 148 20.25 -5.98 -19.67
CA GLU A 148 20.94 -5.68 -18.41
C GLU A 148 20.30 -6.44 -17.22
N PHE A 149 18.96 -6.50 -17.17
CA PHE A 149 18.25 -7.26 -16.15
C PHE A 149 18.59 -8.76 -16.21
N LEU A 150 18.59 -9.34 -17.42
CA LEU A 150 18.96 -10.75 -17.62
C LEU A 150 20.42 -11.01 -17.21
N GLN A 151 21.33 -10.06 -17.48
CA GLN A 151 22.72 -10.15 -17.07
C GLN A 151 22.87 -10.14 -15.55
N GLY A 152 22.26 -9.18 -14.85
CA GLY A 152 22.29 -9.13 -13.38
C GLY A 152 21.63 -10.35 -12.72
N MET A 153 20.56 -10.90 -13.32
CA MET A 153 19.98 -12.16 -12.86
C MET A 153 20.95 -13.34 -13.04
N GLY A 154 21.69 -13.38 -14.16
CA GLY A 154 22.72 -14.39 -14.41
C GLY A 154 23.89 -14.33 -13.40
N GLU A 155 24.29 -13.12 -13.00
CA GLU A 155 25.29 -12.91 -11.95
C GLU A 155 24.81 -13.47 -10.61
N GLY A 156 23.59 -13.13 -10.19
CA GLY A 156 23.00 -13.63 -8.94
C GLY A 156 22.82 -15.16 -8.89
N ILE A 157 22.52 -15.81 -10.02
CA ILE A 157 22.42 -17.28 -10.11
C ILE A 157 23.82 -17.92 -10.07
N SER A 158 24.82 -17.28 -10.68
CA SER A 158 26.18 -17.81 -10.77
C SER A 158 26.95 -17.73 -9.45
N ASP A 159 26.53 -16.83 -8.56
CA ASP A 159 27.10 -16.63 -7.22
C ASP A 159 26.58 -17.66 -6.18
N VAL A 160 25.66 -18.55 -6.57
CA VAL A 160 25.18 -19.65 -5.71
C VAL A 160 26.25 -20.73 -5.64
N PRO A 161 26.78 -21.09 -4.44
CA PRO A 161 27.80 -22.12 -4.31
C PRO A 161 27.26 -23.44 -4.83
N ARG A 162 27.89 -23.95 -5.90
CA ARG A 162 27.59 -25.27 -6.45
C ARG A 162 28.01 -26.32 -5.42
N HIS A 163 27.05 -26.81 -4.64
CA HIS A 163 27.26 -28.04 -3.89
C HIS A 163 27.42 -29.18 -4.90
N ASN A 164 28.67 -29.61 -5.08
CA ASN A 164 28.99 -30.84 -5.79
C ASN A 164 28.28 -32.01 -5.11
N LYS A 165 27.63 -32.84 -5.93
CA LYS A 165 27.03 -34.12 -5.52
C LYS A 165 28.08 -35.09 -4.99
#